data_AF-A0A3A9EYI1-F1
#
_entry.id   AF-A0A3A9EYI1-F1
#
_cell.length_a   1.000
_cell.length_b   1.000
_cell.length_c   1.000
_cell.angle_alpha   90.00
_cell.angle_beta   90.00
_cell.angle_gamma   90.00
#
_symmetry.space_group_name_H-M   'P 1'
#
loop_
_entity.id
_entity.type
_entity.pdbx_description
1 polymer ?
#
loop_
_entity_poly.entity_id
_entity_poly.type
_entity_poly.pdbx_seq_one_letter_code
_entity_poly.pdbx_strand_id
1 'polypeptide(L)' 'MTEAVAGDIEALADIVELYMTLIDYYSCVDGKLDEDLRHSILLHLLEKIPKFEI' A
#
# COMPACT_ATOMS: atom_id res chain seq x y z
N MET A 1 -1.99 -13.77 2.56
CA MET A 1 -2.37 -12.69 3.51
C MET A 1 -1.78 -12.91 4.90
N THR A 2 -1.74 -14.14 5.42
CA THR A 2 -1.19 -14.44 6.76
C THR A 2 0.28 -14.05 6.92
N GLU A 3 1.09 -14.19 5.87
CA GLU A 3 2.52 -13.82 5.87
C GLU A 3 2.74 -12.29 5.91
N ALA A 4 1.94 -11.53 5.16
CA ALA A 4 1.98 -10.06 5.21
C ALA A 4 1.56 -9.51 6.57
N VAL A 5 0.58 -10.13 7.23
CA VAL A 5 0.20 -9.81 8.62
C VAL A 5 1.31 -10.20 9.60
N ALA A 6 2.07 -11.26 9.31
CA ALA A 6 3.26 -11.63 10.09
C ALA A 6 4.47 -10.69 9.89
N GLY A 7 4.35 -9.67 9.04
CA GLY A 7 5.39 -8.66 8.80
C GLY A 7 6.38 -9.03 7.69
N ASP A 8 6.06 -10.02 6.85
CA ASP A 8 6.86 -10.34 5.67
C ASP A 8 6.77 -9.21 4.63
N ILE A 9 7.91 -8.60 4.31
CA ILE A 9 8.02 -7.45 3.43
C ILE A 9 7.76 -7.83 1.97
N GLU A 10 8.15 -9.03 1.52
CA GLU A 10 7.92 -9.48 0.15
C GLU A 10 6.43 -9.76 -0.06
N ALA A 11 5.80 -10.49 0.85
CA ALA A 11 4.35 -10.75 0.79
C ALA A 11 3.52 -9.45 0.85
N LEU A 12 4.02 -8.43 1.55
CA LEU A 12 3.42 -7.12 1.65
C LEU A 12 3.60 -6.30 0.35
N ALA A 13 4.77 -6.38 -0.28
CA ALA A 13 5.04 -5.79 -1.57
C ALA A 13 4.13 -6.37 -2.66
N ASP A 14 3.91 -7.70 -2.66
CA ASP A 14 3.02 -8.37 -3.61
C ASP A 14 1.56 -7.88 -3.48
N ILE A 15 1.08 -7.67 -2.25
CA ILE A 15 -0.27 -7.12 -2.01
C ILE A 15 -0.35 -5.67 -2.52
N VAL A 16 0.66 -4.87 -2.22
CA VAL A 16 0.73 -3.47 -2.65
C VAL A 16 0.76 -3.39 -4.19
N GLU A 17 1.53 -4.24 -4.86
CA GLU A 17 1.61 -4.30 -6.32
C GLU A 17 0.26 -4.69 -6.93
N LEU A 18 -0.44 -5.67 -6.35
CA LEU A 18 -1.77 -6.10 -6.79
C LEU A 18 -2.80 -4.95 -6.76
N TYR A 19 -2.70 -4.05 -5.78
CA TYR A 19 -3.59 -2.91 -5.62
C TYR A 19 -3.02 -1.59 -6.17
N MET A 20 -1.88 -1.61 -6.86
CA MET A 20 -1.17 -0.41 -7.29
C MET A 20 -2.04 0.52 -8.15
N THR A 21 -2.85 -0.03 -9.06
CA THR A 21 -3.76 0.77 -9.88
C THR A 21 -4.79 1.53 -9.05
N LEU A 22 -5.28 0.94 -7.95
CA LEU A 22 -6.20 1.59 -7.03
C LEU A 22 -5.49 2.67 -6.20
N ILE A 23 -4.27 2.38 -5.75
CA ILE A 23 -3.43 3.31 -5.01
C ILE A 23 -3.12 4.53 -5.89
N ASP A 24 -2.67 4.32 -7.13
CA ASP A 24 -2.39 5.39 -8.10
C ASP A 24 -3.64 6.23 -8.39
N TYR A 25 -4.82 5.61 -8.49
CA TYR A 25 -6.09 6.32 -8.69
C TYR A 25 -6.39 7.28 -7.54
N TYR A 26 -6.22 6.85 -6.29
CA TYR A 26 -6.43 7.70 -5.11
C TYR A 26 -5.25 8.64 -4.82
N SER A 27 -4.13 8.45 -5.50
CA SER A 27 -2.96 9.32 -5.43
C SER A 27 -2.99 10.44 -6.47
N CYS A 28 -4.07 10.57 -7.24
CA CYS A 28 -4.19 11.63 -8.23
C CYS A 28 -4.72 12.94 -7.63
N VAL A 29 -3.98 14.03 -7.81
CA VAL A 29 -4.39 15.40 -7.48
C VAL A 29 -4.42 16.21 -8.79
N ASP A 30 -5.54 16.90 -9.05
CA ASP A 30 -5.78 17.64 -10.30
C ASP A 30 -5.54 16.80 -11.58
N GLY A 31 -5.87 15.51 -11.52
CA GLY A 31 -5.71 14.57 -12.64
C GLY A 31 -4.27 14.15 -12.94
N LYS A 32 -3.32 14.49 -12.05
CA LYS A 32 -1.94 14.03 -12.12
C LYS A 32 -1.61 13.16 -10.93
N LEU A 33 -0.82 12.13 -11.17
CA LEU A 33 -0.29 11.32 -10.08
C LEU A 33 0.60 12.20 -9.20
N ASP A 34 0.24 12.28 -7.93
CA ASP A 34 1.04 12.91 -6.89
C ASP A 34 1.88 11.81 -6.22
N GLU A 35 3.19 11.88 -6.47
CA GLU A 35 4.16 10.91 -5.99
C GLU A 35 4.33 10.95 -4.47
N ASP A 36 4.20 12.13 -3.85
CA ASP A 36 4.33 12.30 -2.41
C ASP A 36 3.10 11.72 -1.70
N LEU A 37 1.91 11.95 -2.26
CA LEU A 37 0.67 11.35 -1.78
C LEU A 37 0.68 9.83 -1.93
N ARG A 38 1.13 9.32 -3.08
CA ARG A 38 1.31 7.88 -3.31
C ARG A 38 2.24 7.28 -2.27
N HIS A 39 3.39 7.90 -2.05
CA HIS A 39 4.36 7.43 -1.07
C HIS A 39 3.79 7.43 0.35
N SER A 40 2.99 8.44 0.71
CA SER A 40 2.30 8.50 2.00
C SER A 40 1.31 7.36 2.20
N ILE A 41 0.50 7.05 1.19
CA ILE A 41 -0.45 5.93 1.22
C ILE A 41 0.30 4.61 1.37
N LEU A 42 1.37 4.41 0.61
CA LEU A 42 2.21 3.21 0.67
C LEU A 42 2.79 3.01 2.07
N LEU A 43 3.42 4.03 2.65
CA LEU A 43 3.97 3.97 4.02
C LEU A 43 2.88 3.64 5.04
N HIS A 44 1.69 4.21 4.88
CA HIS A 44 0.57 3.91 5.77
C HIS A 44 0.14 2.44 5.68
N LEU A 45 0.03 1.90 4.47
CA LEU A 45 -0.30 0.49 4.26
C LEU A 45 0.76 -0.43 4.87
N LEU A 46 2.04 -0.12 4.66
CA LEU A 46 3.16 -0.89 5.22
C LEU A 46 3.13 -0.91 6.75
N GLU A 47 2.76 0.19 7.39
CA GLU A 47 2.69 0.31 8.85
C GLU A 47 1.46 -0.38 9.47
N LYS A 48 0.35 -0.46 8.72
CA LYS A 48 -0.94 -0.94 9.25
C LYS A 48 -1.24 -2.41 8.93
N ILE A 49 -0.79 -2.94 7.79
CA ILE A 49 -1.08 -4.33 7.40
C ILE A 49 -0.55 -5.35 8.44
N PRO A 50 0.66 -5.20 9.01
CA PRO A 50 1.13 -6.12 10.07
C PRO A 50 0.34 -6.04 11.38
N LYS A 51 -0.45 -4.97 11.57
CA LYS A 51 -1.30 -4.76 12.76
C LYS A 51 -2.74 -5.21 12.52
N PHE A 52 -3.03 -5.76 11.34
CA PHE A 52 -4.37 -6.18 10.99
C PHE A 52 -4.68 -7.51 11.66
N GLU A 53 -5.56 -7.51 12.66
CA GLU A 53 -6.06 -8.73 13.29
C GLU A 53 -7.13 -9.37 12.38
N ILE A 54 -6.90 -10.63 11.98
CA ILE A 54 -7.81 -11.44 11.15
C ILE A 54 -8.56 -12.43 12.04
#